data_AF-A0A4U8TLI6-F1
#
_entry.id   AF-A0A4U8TLI6-F1
#
_cell.length_a   1.000
_cell.length_b   1.000
_cell.length_c   1.000
_cell.angle_alpha   90.00
_cell.angle_beta   90.00
_cell.angle_gamma   90.00
#
_symmetry.space_group_name_H-M   'P 1'
#
loop_
_entity.id
_entity.type
_entity.pdbx_description
1 polymer ?
#
loop_
_entity_poly.entity_id
_entity_poly.type
_entity_poly.pdbx_seq_one_letter_code
_entity_poly.pdbx_strand_id
1 'polypeptide(L)'
;MKIDEVKTAFKIADVEFVEGSTRLNFNYLKDLKDEKGNPLPQSILTQNVARVYLIVVNGEIKKIGGSQADGGIKNTLSIYRDGGTKGRPSIRSFGIWYFLYHTILSGAKIEFYMIYQENFTKDIKGLFGLKRIPNAYISYKLIEQCCVEDYLSVEGGKHPDWNVQEQGMDWPLDIKNEHAEILKNSSVREKNIKREEVKR
;
A
#
# COMPACT_ATOMS: atom_id res chain seq x y z
N MET A 1 -8.06 -9.52 -13.96
CA MET A 1 -6.74 -10.15 -14.14
C MET A 1 -6.41 -10.99 -12.92
N LYS A 2 -6.01 -12.25 -13.12
CA LYS A 2 -5.62 -13.16 -12.03
C LYS A 2 -4.15 -12.94 -11.66
N ILE A 3 -3.81 -13.19 -10.40
CA ILE A 3 -2.45 -12.98 -9.89
C ILE A 3 -1.44 -14.01 -10.41
N ASP A 4 -1.87 -15.21 -10.77
CA ASP A 4 -1.03 -16.26 -11.34
C ASP A 4 -0.54 -15.94 -12.76
N GLU A 5 -1.19 -15.01 -13.45
CA GLU A 5 -0.76 -14.47 -14.73
C GLU A 5 0.40 -13.46 -14.58
N VAL A 6 0.62 -12.90 -13.38
CA VAL A 6 1.65 -11.89 -13.12
C VAL A 6 3.00 -12.54 -12.89
N LYS A 7 4.00 -12.12 -13.66
CA LYS A 7 5.32 -12.77 -13.70
C LYS A 7 6.39 -12.12 -12.85
N THR A 8 6.16 -10.89 -12.37
CA THR A 8 7.17 -10.05 -11.70
C THR A 8 6.82 -9.73 -10.26
N ALA A 9 5.65 -10.18 -9.79
CA ALA A 9 5.19 -9.97 -8.43
C ALA A 9 5.48 -11.19 -7.57
N PHE A 10 5.78 -10.96 -6.30
CA PHE A 10 5.86 -12.01 -5.29
C PHE A 10 5.00 -11.68 -4.08
N LYS A 11 4.50 -12.71 -3.42
CA LYS A 11 3.64 -12.56 -2.25
C LYS A 11 4.45 -12.08 -1.06
N ILE A 12 3.88 -11.14 -0.30
CA ILE A 12 4.53 -10.58 0.90
C ILE A 12 3.72 -10.77 2.18
N ALA A 13 2.39 -10.85 2.12
CA ALA A 13 1.56 -11.02 3.30
C ALA A 13 0.19 -11.64 2.98
N ASP A 14 -0.37 -12.32 3.98
CA ASP A 14 -1.79 -12.66 4.09
C ASP A 14 -2.50 -11.65 5.02
N VAL A 15 -3.79 -11.44 4.80
CA VAL A 15 -4.63 -10.64 5.72
C VAL A 15 -5.50 -11.56 6.54
N GLU A 16 -5.53 -11.32 7.86
CA GLU A 16 -6.43 -11.97 8.79
C GLU A 16 -7.35 -10.97 9.47
N PHE A 17 -8.58 -11.39 9.69
CA PHE A 17 -9.54 -10.69 10.53
C PHE A 17 -9.19 -10.88 12.01
N VAL A 18 -9.27 -9.80 12.79
CA VAL A 18 -9.11 -9.86 14.25
C VAL A 18 -10.49 -9.83 14.88
N GLU A 19 -10.92 -10.95 15.46
CA GLU A 19 -12.25 -11.07 16.06
C GLU A 19 -12.50 -9.99 17.13
N GLY A 20 -13.71 -9.42 17.12
CA GLY A 20 -14.09 -8.33 18.01
C GLY A 20 -13.39 -6.99 17.73
N SER A 21 -12.70 -6.85 16.59
CA SER A 21 -11.98 -5.63 16.22
C SER A 21 -12.24 -5.22 14.77
N THR A 22 -12.17 -3.91 14.51
CA THR A 22 -12.12 -3.35 13.16
C THR A 22 -10.70 -3.40 12.56
N ARG A 23 -9.73 -3.90 13.33
CA ARG A 23 -8.34 -4.01 12.95
C ARG A 23 -8.12 -5.25 12.08
N LEU A 24 -7.33 -5.08 11.04
CA LEU A 24 -6.80 -6.16 10.22
C LEU A 24 -5.39 -6.52 10.69
N ASN A 25 -5.07 -7.81 10.64
CA ASN A 25 -3.71 -8.29 10.87
C ASN A 25 -3.06 -8.64 9.53
N PHE A 26 -1.85 -8.13 9.28
CA PHE A 26 -1.10 -8.41 8.06
C PHE A 26 0.05 -9.35 8.41
N ASN A 27 -0.12 -10.61 8.05
CA ASN A 27 0.83 -11.68 8.32
C ASN A 27 1.87 -11.74 7.22
N TYR A 28 2.96 -11.00 7.42
CA TYR A 28 4.09 -11.01 6.51
C TYR A 28 4.76 -12.37 6.48
N LEU A 29 5.12 -12.84 5.29
CA LEU A 29 5.80 -14.12 5.10
C LEU A 29 7.19 -14.09 5.73
N LYS A 30 7.52 -15.15 6.49
CA LYS A 30 8.86 -15.34 7.08
C LYS A 30 9.89 -15.77 6.05
N ASP A 31 9.46 -16.60 5.10
CA ASP A 31 10.28 -17.07 3.99
C ASP A 31 9.86 -16.33 2.73
N LEU A 32 10.46 -15.16 2.51
CA LEU A 32 10.24 -14.39 1.29
C LEU A 32 11.04 -14.98 0.15
N LYS A 33 10.40 -15.08 -1.01
CA LYS A 33 11.03 -15.45 -2.26
C LYS A 33 10.61 -14.46 -3.34
N ASP A 34 11.52 -14.17 -4.27
CA ASP A 34 11.21 -13.39 -5.46
C ASP A 34 10.30 -14.17 -6.42
N GLU A 35 9.95 -13.55 -7.55
CA GLU A 35 9.09 -14.16 -8.58
C GLU A 35 9.70 -15.42 -9.22
N LYS A 36 11.01 -15.63 -9.08
CA LYS A 36 11.75 -16.80 -9.58
C LYS A 36 11.97 -17.86 -8.51
N GLY A 37 11.50 -17.62 -7.28
CA GLY A 37 11.65 -18.52 -6.15
C GLY A 37 12.98 -18.38 -5.40
N ASN A 38 13.80 -17.37 -5.71
CA ASN A 38 15.05 -17.12 -4.98
C ASN A 38 14.75 -16.50 -3.62
N PRO A 39 15.45 -16.92 -2.54
CA PRO A 39 15.26 -16.31 -1.22
C PRO A 39 15.55 -14.81 -1.22
N LEU A 40 14.66 -14.05 -0.55
CA LEU A 40 14.83 -12.61 -0.34
C LEU A 40 15.07 -12.30 1.15
N PRO A 41 15.90 -11.29 1.45
CA PRO A 41 16.10 -10.86 2.83
C PRO A 41 14.84 -10.16 3.36
N GLN A 42 14.51 -10.40 4.63
CA GLN A 42 13.37 -9.75 5.30
C GLN A 42 13.44 -8.22 5.29
N SER A 43 14.65 -7.64 5.16
CA SER A 43 14.85 -6.20 5.08
C SER A 43 14.14 -5.56 3.88
N ILE A 44 13.82 -6.31 2.81
CA ILE A 44 13.09 -5.76 1.67
C ILE A 44 11.72 -5.19 2.08
N LEU A 45 11.11 -5.72 3.14
CA LEU A 45 9.83 -5.25 3.66
C LEU A 45 9.90 -3.88 4.34
N THR A 46 11.09 -3.41 4.72
CA THR A 46 11.32 -2.16 5.43
C THR A 46 12.26 -1.19 4.70
N GLN A 47 12.97 -1.66 3.67
CA GLN A 47 13.87 -0.84 2.87
C GLN A 47 13.14 0.23 2.06
N ASN A 48 13.80 1.38 1.86
CA ASN A 48 13.32 2.41 0.94
C ASN A 48 13.75 2.08 -0.51
N VAL A 49 12.90 1.32 -1.20
CA VAL A 49 13.02 0.98 -2.62
C VAL A 49 11.76 1.46 -3.35
N ALA A 50 11.88 1.72 -4.65
CA ALA A 50 10.72 1.97 -5.49
C ALA A 50 9.91 0.68 -5.61
N ARG A 51 8.60 0.73 -5.31
CA ARG A 51 7.76 -0.47 -5.32
C ARG A 51 6.32 -0.20 -5.74
N VAL A 52 5.69 -1.25 -6.23
CA VAL A 52 4.24 -1.38 -6.42
C VAL A 52 3.77 -2.52 -5.52
N TYR A 53 2.65 -2.32 -4.84
CA TYR A 53 1.94 -3.38 -4.16
C TYR A 53 0.62 -3.68 -4.87
N LEU A 54 0.24 -4.95 -4.83
CA LEU A 54 -1.02 -5.43 -5.35
C LEU A 54 -1.87 -5.91 -4.17
N ILE A 55 -3.15 -5.56 -4.19
CA ILE A 55 -4.15 -6.17 -3.30
C ILE A 55 -4.91 -7.20 -4.11
N VAL A 56 -4.87 -8.45 -3.64
CA VAL A 56 -5.44 -9.59 -4.33
C VAL A 56 -6.53 -10.20 -3.46
N VAL A 57 -7.70 -10.45 -4.05
CA VAL A 57 -8.85 -11.07 -3.39
C VAL A 57 -9.23 -12.32 -4.15
N ASN A 58 -9.20 -13.49 -3.50
CA ASN A 58 -9.50 -14.79 -4.14
C ASN A 58 -8.74 -14.99 -5.47
N GLY A 59 -7.47 -14.59 -5.52
CA GLY A 59 -6.62 -14.67 -6.70
C GLY A 59 -6.83 -13.57 -7.75
N GLU A 60 -7.74 -12.62 -7.55
CA GLU A 60 -7.97 -11.49 -8.46
C GLU A 60 -7.32 -10.20 -7.96
N ILE A 61 -6.64 -9.48 -8.85
CA ILE A 61 -6.06 -8.18 -8.53
C ILE A 61 -7.19 -7.15 -8.44
N LYS A 62 -7.39 -6.61 -7.24
CA LYS A 62 -8.39 -5.57 -6.96
C LYS A 62 -7.79 -4.17 -6.86
N LYS A 63 -6.50 -4.05 -6.54
CA LYS A 63 -5.80 -2.76 -6.49
C LYS A 63 -4.36 -2.88 -6.98
N ILE A 64 -3.93 -1.87 -7.71
CA ILE A 64 -2.53 -1.53 -7.96
C ILE A 64 -2.22 -0.22 -7.22
N GLY A 65 -1.13 -0.18 -6.46
CA GLY A 65 -0.69 1.04 -5.79
C GLY A 65 0.82 1.14 -5.66
N GLY A 66 1.35 2.30 -5.98
CA GLY A 66 2.77 2.61 -5.84
C GLY A 66 3.13 3.16 -4.47
N SER A 67 4.35 2.89 -4.01
CA SER A 67 4.88 3.52 -2.80
C SER A 67 6.40 3.59 -2.77
N GLN A 68 6.90 4.61 -2.10
CA GLN A 68 8.30 4.74 -1.72
C GLN A 68 8.42 5.37 -0.33
N ALA A 69 7.64 4.85 0.63
CA ALA A 69 7.66 5.34 1.99
C ALA A 69 8.95 4.94 2.72
N ASP A 70 9.43 5.83 3.59
CA ASP A 70 10.40 5.47 4.62
C ASP A 70 9.78 4.42 5.56
N GLY A 71 10.54 3.39 5.92
CA GLY A 71 10.02 2.20 6.62
C GLY A 71 9.40 1.14 5.70
N GLY A 72 9.48 1.34 4.38
CA GLY A 72 9.17 0.33 3.37
C GLY A 72 7.70 -0.04 3.26
N ILE A 73 7.43 -1.19 2.65
CA ILE A 73 6.06 -1.65 2.41
C ILE A 73 5.29 -1.87 3.72
N LYS A 74 5.95 -2.26 4.81
CA LYS A 74 5.29 -2.39 6.13
C LYS A 74 4.68 -1.07 6.59
N ASN A 75 5.39 0.04 6.41
CA ASN A 75 4.86 1.36 6.74
C ASN A 75 3.72 1.75 5.80
N THR A 76 3.88 1.52 4.49
CA THR A 76 2.82 1.76 3.49
C THR A 76 1.53 1.04 3.84
N LEU A 77 1.59 -0.26 4.15
CA LEU A 77 0.40 -1.04 4.45
C LEU A 77 -0.17 -0.71 5.84
N SER A 78 0.63 -0.21 6.79
CA SER A 78 0.15 0.10 8.14
C SER A 78 -1.05 1.05 8.19
N ILE A 79 -1.22 1.93 7.20
CA ILE A 79 -2.37 2.84 7.09
C ILE A 79 -3.70 2.12 6.88
N TYR A 80 -3.65 0.91 6.32
CA TYR A 80 -4.82 0.05 6.08
C TYR A 80 -5.11 -0.89 7.24
N ARG A 81 -4.34 -0.82 8.34
CA ARG A 81 -4.48 -1.78 9.44
C ARG A 81 -5.72 -1.53 10.28
N ASP A 82 -6.06 -0.27 10.52
CA ASP A 82 -7.15 0.14 11.42
C ASP A 82 -8.00 1.28 10.83
N GLY A 83 -7.95 1.45 9.51
CA GLY A 83 -8.61 2.54 8.80
C GLY A 83 -8.09 3.93 9.14
N GLY A 84 -7.01 4.04 9.92
CA GLY A 84 -6.52 5.31 10.45
C GLY A 84 -7.42 5.91 11.54
N THR A 85 -8.25 5.10 12.20
CA THR A 85 -9.19 5.50 13.28
C THR A 85 -8.54 6.17 14.50
N LYS A 86 -7.21 6.06 14.64
CA LYS A 86 -6.41 6.79 15.64
C LYS A 86 -5.97 8.19 15.18
N GLY A 87 -6.19 8.54 13.92
CA GLY A 87 -5.85 9.82 13.31
C GLY A 87 -7.00 10.38 12.47
N ARG A 88 -6.64 11.11 11.41
CA ARG A 88 -7.56 11.67 10.42
C ARG A 88 -7.22 11.09 9.05
N PRO A 89 -7.71 9.90 8.70
CA PRO A 89 -7.37 9.26 7.44
C PRO A 89 -7.93 10.07 6.27
N SER A 90 -7.24 10.05 5.13
CA SER A 90 -7.88 10.48 3.88
C SER A 90 -8.99 9.50 3.51
N ILE A 91 -9.99 9.96 2.77
CA ILE A 91 -11.06 9.07 2.26
C ILE A 91 -10.49 7.90 1.45
N ARG A 92 -9.33 8.09 0.80
CA ARG A 92 -8.64 7.03 0.03
C ARG A 92 -8.12 5.93 0.93
N SER A 93 -7.41 6.32 1.98
CA SER A 93 -6.85 5.36 2.95
C SER A 93 -7.97 4.62 3.68
N PHE A 94 -8.99 5.37 4.09
CA PHE A 94 -10.17 4.81 4.73
C PHE A 94 -10.95 3.87 3.81
N GLY A 95 -11.22 4.27 2.57
CA GLY A 95 -11.98 3.46 1.62
C GLY A 95 -11.30 2.16 1.23
N ILE A 96 -9.96 2.14 1.10
CA ILE A 96 -9.24 0.87 0.91
C ILE A 96 -9.30 -0.02 2.15
N TRP A 97 -9.16 0.54 3.35
CA TRP A 97 -9.39 -0.23 4.58
C TRP A 97 -10.82 -0.79 4.64
N TYR A 98 -11.81 0.01 4.26
CA TYR A 98 -13.21 -0.41 4.21
C TYR A 98 -13.41 -1.61 3.29
N PHE A 99 -12.89 -1.54 2.06
CA PHE A 99 -12.94 -2.66 1.13
C PHE A 99 -12.27 -3.91 1.70
N LEU A 100 -11.07 -3.78 2.28
CA LEU A 100 -10.38 -4.90 2.92
C LEU A 100 -11.22 -5.52 4.05
N TYR A 101 -11.77 -4.67 4.93
CA TYR A 101 -12.52 -5.08 6.10
C TYR A 101 -13.82 -5.80 5.74
N HIS A 102 -14.64 -5.23 4.86
CA HIS A 102 -15.89 -5.88 4.45
C HIS A 102 -15.64 -7.11 3.58
N THR A 103 -14.56 -7.14 2.82
CA THR A 103 -14.20 -8.32 2.01
C THR A 103 -13.78 -9.49 2.89
N ILE A 104 -12.92 -9.28 3.90
CA ILE A 104 -12.47 -10.36 4.78
C ILE A 104 -13.63 -10.96 5.60
N LEU A 105 -14.62 -10.13 5.97
CA LEU A 105 -15.83 -10.58 6.67
C LEU A 105 -16.72 -11.52 5.83
N SER A 106 -16.61 -11.49 4.51
CA SER A 106 -17.31 -12.45 3.64
C SER A 106 -16.63 -13.83 3.57
N GLY A 107 -15.50 -14.00 4.27
CA GLY A 107 -14.68 -15.22 4.21
C GLY A 107 -13.75 -15.28 3.00
N ALA A 108 -13.63 -14.19 2.23
CA ALA A 108 -12.72 -14.11 1.10
C ALA A 108 -11.25 -14.11 1.57
N LYS A 109 -10.38 -14.73 0.79
CA LYS A 109 -8.93 -14.68 1.01
C LYS A 109 -8.37 -13.39 0.46
N ILE A 110 -7.59 -12.66 1.26
CA ILE A 110 -6.92 -11.43 0.83
C ILE A 110 -5.42 -11.57 1.01
N GLU A 111 -4.67 -11.23 -0.04
CA GLU A 111 -3.22 -11.35 -0.13
C GLU A 111 -2.61 -10.04 -0.64
N PHE A 112 -1.41 -9.73 -0.15
CA PHE A 112 -0.59 -8.65 -0.67
C PHE A 112 0.60 -9.20 -1.44
N TYR A 113 0.82 -8.63 -2.62
CA TYR A 113 1.99 -8.91 -3.46
C TYR A 113 2.80 -7.63 -3.67
N MET A 114 4.07 -7.78 -4.04
CA MET A 114 4.98 -6.67 -4.30
C MET A 114 5.77 -6.89 -5.58
N ILE A 115 5.98 -5.79 -6.31
CA ILE A 115 6.95 -5.64 -7.40
C ILE A 115 7.88 -4.52 -6.98
N TYR A 116 9.18 -4.67 -7.11
CA TYR A 116 10.14 -3.61 -6.76
C TYR A 116 11.27 -3.53 -7.78
N GLN A 117 11.98 -2.40 -7.76
CA GLN A 117 13.24 -2.22 -8.48
C GLN A 117 14.35 -1.96 -7.46
N GLU A 118 15.49 -2.62 -7.62
CA GLU A 118 16.67 -2.38 -6.79
C GLU A 118 17.14 -0.93 -6.89
N ASN A 119 17.66 -0.42 -5.77
CA ASN A 119 18.44 0.81 -5.78
C ASN A 119 19.79 0.56 -6.47
N PHE A 120 20.37 1.61 -7.02
CA PHE A 120 21.60 1.52 -7.81
C PHE A 120 22.54 2.68 -7.49
N THR A 121 23.83 2.47 -7.75
CA THR A 121 24.82 3.54 -7.63
C THR A 121 24.84 4.39 -8.90
N LYS A 122 24.72 5.72 -8.76
CA LYS A 122 24.73 6.64 -9.91
C LYS A 122 25.29 8.01 -9.57
N ASP A 123 25.93 8.63 -10.56
CA ASP A 123 26.27 10.05 -10.54
C ASP A 123 25.07 10.90 -10.95
N ILE A 124 24.59 11.73 -10.03
CA ILE A 124 23.41 12.59 -10.21
C ILE A 124 23.84 14.06 -10.32
N LYS A 125 23.23 14.79 -11.24
CA LYS A 125 23.46 16.23 -11.41
C LYS A 125 22.93 16.98 -10.18
N GLY A 126 23.82 17.69 -9.49
CA GLY A 126 23.50 18.73 -8.52
C GLY A 126 23.84 20.11 -9.05
N LEU A 127 23.53 21.15 -8.27
CA LEU A 127 23.74 22.55 -8.66
C LEU A 127 25.20 22.88 -9.05
N PHE A 128 26.18 22.20 -8.45
CA PHE A 128 27.62 22.49 -8.60
C PHE A 128 28.42 21.35 -9.23
N GLY A 129 27.76 20.33 -9.78
CA GLY A 129 28.44 19.18 -10.37
C GLY A 129 27.75 17.84 -10.07
N LEU A 130 28.42 16.77 -10.45
CA LEU A 130 27.93 15.40 -10.24
C LEU A 130 28.20 14.94 -8.80
N LYS A 131 27.21 14.27 -8.20
CA LYS A 131 27.35 13.61 -6.90
C LYS A 131 27.11 12.11 -7.05
N ARG A 132 28.07 11.30 -6.60
CA ARG A 132 27.94 9.84 -6.54
C ARG A 132 26.97 9.46 -5.42
N ILE A 133 25.81 8.92 -5.77
CA ILE A 133 24.81 8.43 -4.83
C ILE A 133 24.82 6.90 -4.88
N PRO A 134 25.16 6.20 -3.78
CA PRO A 134 25.26 4.73 -3.77
C PRO A 134 23.89 4.02 -3.82
N ASN A 135 22.85 4.65 -3.28
CA ASN A 135 21.48 4.12 -3.20
C ASN A 135 20.50 5.05 -3.94
N ALA A 136 20.82 5.41 -5.18
CA ALA A 136 19.86 6.10 -6.03
C ALA A 136 18.71 5.14 -6.38
N TYR A 137 17.54 5.70 -6.69
CA TYR A 137 16.34 4.95 -7.01
C TYR A 137 15.59 5.62 -8.14
N ILE A 138 14.77 4.84 -8.84
CA ILE A 138 13.77 5.39 -9.75
C ILE A 138 12.53 5.83 -8.96
N SER A 139 11.71 6.69 -9.55
CA SER A 139 10.39 6.95 -8.99
C SER A 139 9.54 5.69 -9.08
N TYR A 140 8.85 5.32 -8.00
CA TYR A 140 7.87 4.22 -8.02
C TYR A 140 6.78 4.42 -9.08
N LYS A 141 6.52 5.67 -9.51
CA LYS A 141 5.55 5.99 -10.55
C LYS A 141 5.88 5.35 -11.90
N LEU A 142 7.15 5.10 -12.18
CA LEU A 142 7.55 4.40 -13.40
C LEU A 142 7.11 2.92 -13.36
N ILE A 143 7.31 2.27 -12.21
CA ILE A 143 6.86 0.88 -12.02
C ILE A 143 5.33 0.81 -12.04
N GLU A 144 4.66 1.72 -11.33
CA GLU A 144 3.19 1.80 -11.28
C GLU A 144 2.59 2.01 -12.68
N GLN A 145 3.19 2.88 -13.49
CA GLN A 145 2.77 3.09 -14.87
C GLN A 145 2.86 1.80 -15.70
N CYS A 146 3.99 1.10 -15.68
CA CYS A 146 4.13 -0.17 -16.39
C CYS A 146 3.06 -1.20 -15.95
N CYS A 147 2.85 -1.35 -14.64
CA CYS A 147 1.85 -2.30 -14.12
C CYS A 147 0.42 -1.93 -14.52
N VAL A 148 0.10 -0.63 -14.55
CA VAL A 148 -1.23 -0.16 -14.96
C VAL A 148 -1.42 -0.34 -16.46
N GLU A 149 -0.43 -0.01 -17.29
CA GLU A 149 -0.49 -0.23 -18.73
C GLU A 149 -0.69 -1.72 -19.08
N ASP A 150 0.07 -2.61 -18.43
CA ASP A 150 -0.08 -4.06 -18.57
C ASP A 150 -1.51 -4.49 -18.19
N TYR A 151 -2.01 -4.07 -17.03
CA TYR A 151 -3.36 -4.41 -16.56
C TYR A 151 -4.45 -3.93 -17.52
N LEU A 152 -4.37 -2.67 -17.95
CA LEU A 152 -5.32 -2.09 -18.89
C LEU A 152 -5.33 -2.81 -20.24
N SER A 153 -4.16 -3.26 -20.71
CA SER A 153 -4.06 -4.01 -21.97
C SER A 153 -4.79 -5.36 -21.91
N VAL A 154 -4.78 -6.01 -20.74
CA VAL A 154 -5.43 -7.32 -20.51
C VAL A 154 -6.92 -7.14 -20.22
N GLU A 155 -7.31 -6.12 -19.47
CA GLU A 155 -8.68 -5.91 -18.99
C GLU A 155 -9.52 -4.98 -19.88
N GLY A 156 -9.06 -4.72 -21.10
CA GLY A 156 -9.81 -3.92 -22.09
C GLY A 156 -9.98 -2.46 -21.69
N GLY A 157 -8.93 -1.87 -21.11
CA GLY A 157 -8.91 -0.46 -20.68
C GLY A 157 -9.58 -0.19 -19.33
N LYS A 158 -9.94 -1.23 -18.57
CA LYS A 158 -10.53 -1.09 -17.24
C LYS A 158 -9.47 -1.14 -16.15
N HIS A 159 -9.53 -0.22 -15.20
CA HIS A 159 -8.69 -0.25 -14.00
C HIS A 159 -9.19 -1.29 -12.99
N PRO A 160 -8.34 -1.73 -12.04
CA PRO A 160 -8.78 -2.58 -10.94
C PRO A 160 -9.90 -1.94 -10.13
N ASP A 161 -10.85 -2.75 -9.65
CA ASP A 161 -12.08 -2.31 -8.98
C ASP A 161 -11.85 -1.28 -7.85
N TRP A 162 -10.75 -1.41 -7.10
CA TRP A 162 -10.45 -0.56 -5.93
C TRP A 162 -9.54 0.63 -6.26
N ASN A 163 -9.18 0.83 -7.53
CA ASN A 163 -8.56 2.06 -8.04
C ASN A 163 -9.63 3.11 -8.40
N VAL A 164 -10.49 3.43 -7.43
CA VAL A 164 -11.70 4.25 -7.58
C VAL A 164 -11.39 5.62 -8.22
N GLN A 165 -10.32 6.28 -7.78
CA GLN A 165 -9.94 7.58 -8.33
C GLN A 165 -9.44 7.50 -9.76
N GLU A 166 -8.61 6.49 -10.06
CA GLU A 166 -8.07 6.30 -11.40
C GLU A 166 -9.17 5.92 -12.40
N GLN A 167 -10.26 5.30 -11.95
CA GLN A 167 -11.48 5.09 -12.74
C GLN A 167 -12.31 6.37 -12.97
N GLY A 168 -11.98 7.49 -12.32
CA GLY A 168 -12.81 8.71 -12.34
C GLY A 168 -14.12 8.57 -11.55
N MET A 169 -14.21 7.57 -10.68
CA MET A 169 -15.40 7.27 -9.89
C MET A 169 -15.37 8.01 -8.55
N ASP A 170 -16.57 8.25 -8.00
CA ASP A 170 -16.70 8.72 -6.62
C ASP A 170 -16.72 7.53 -5.65
N TRP A 171 -16.31 7.77 -4.40
CA TRP A 171 -16.40 6.75 -3.37
C TRP A 171 -17.87 6.41 -3.06
N PRO A 172 -18.20 5.14 -2.80
CA PRO A 172 -19.53 4.72 -2.35
C PRO A 172 -20.07 5.57 -1.20
N LEU A 173 -21.39 5.81 -1.18
CA LEU A 173 -22.03 6.70 -0.21
C LEU A 173 -21.81 6.22 1.23
N ASP A 174 -21.86 4.92 1.49
CA ASP A 174 -21.64 4.34 2.81
C ASP A 174 -20.23 4.63 3.32
N ILE A 175 -19.21 4.51 2.44
CA ILE A 175 -17.82 4.86 2.76
C ILE A 175 -17.70 6.35 3.10
N LYS A 176 -18.35 7.22 2.32
CA LYS A 176 -18.34 8.68 2.58
C LYS A 176 -18.98 9.01 3.93
N ASN A 177 -20.10 8.37 4.25
CA ASN A 177 -20.83 8.59 5.50
C ASN A 177 -20.01 8.13 6.72
N GLU A 178 -19.45 6.92 6.67
CA GLU A 178 -18.62 6.40 7.77
C GLU A 178 -17.32 7.21 7.94
N HIS A 179 -16.71 7.63 6.83
CA HIS A 179 -15.53 8.51 6.87
C HIS A 179 -15.86 9.85 7.56
N ALA A 180 -17.00 10.45 7.24
CA ALA A 180 -17.46 11.69 7.84
C ALA A 180 -17.67 11.54 9.37
N GLU A 181 -18.26 10.44 9.81
CA GLU A 181 -18.44 10.14 11.24
C GLU A 181 -17.10 9.97 11.97
N ILE A 182 -16.11 9.31 11.36
CA ILE A 182 -14.75 9.20 11.93
C ILE A 182 -14.10 10.58 12.08
N LEU A 183 -14.22 11.43 11.06
CA LEU A 183 -13.67 12.79 11.11
C LEU A 183 -14.34 13.62 12.21
N LYS A 184 -15.66 13.54 12.35
CA LYS A 184 -16.44 14.19 13.41
C LYS A 184 -16.02 13.69 14.80
N ASN A 185 -15.88 12.39 14.99
CA ASN A 185 -15.43 11.84 16.28
C ASN A 185 -13.97 12.25 16.61
N SER A 186 -13.12 12.41 15.60
CA SER A 186 -11.75 12.89 15.77
C SER A 186 -11.63 14.39 16.12
N SER A 187 -12.66 15.20 15.82
CA SER A 187 -12.66 16.62 16.16
C SER A 187 -13.12 16.88 17.59
N VAL A 188 -13.91 15.98 18.17
CA VAL A 188 -14.43 16.07 19.54
C VAL A 188 -13.48 15.47 20.59
N ARG A 189 -12.53 14.61 20.19
CA ARG A 189 -11.51 14.04 21.10
C ARG A 189 -10.60 15.15 21.68
N GLU A 190 -10.54 15.25 23.00
CA GLU A 190 -9.63 16.14 23.72
C GLU A 190 -8.16 15.87 23.33
N LYS A 191 -7.45 16.93 22.95
CA LYS A 191 -6.01 16.85 22.65
C LYS A 191 -5.23 16.92 23.96
N ASN A 192 -4.61 15.81 24.38
CA ASN A 192 -3.58 15.83 25.41
C ASN A 192 -2.30 16.45 24.86
N ILE A 193 -2.19 17.78 24.89
CA ILE A 193 -0.98 18.50 24.51
C ILE A 193 -0.06 18.55 25.75
N LYS A 194 0.85 17.58 25.88
CA LYS A 194 2.02 17.73 26.77
C LYS A 194 3.04 18.61 26.08
N ARG A 195 3.08 19.91 26.40
CA ARG A 195 4.19 20.78 26.02
C ARG A 195 5.31 20.56 27.04
N GLU A 196 6.43 20.02 26.61
CA GLU A 196 7.66 20.08 27.41
C GLU A 196 8.25 21.48 27.27
N GLU A 197 8.59 22.11 28.40
CA GLU A 197 9.25 23.40 28.43
C GLU A 197 10.60 23.32 27.73
N VAL A 198 10.78 24.17 26.72
CA VAL A 198 12.08 24.37 26.08
C VAL A 198 13.00 25.01 27.12
N LYS A 199 13.93 24.23 27.67
CA LYS A 199 15.01 24.79 28.50
C LYS A 199 15.83 25.74 27.63
N ARG A 200 15.83 27.01 28.01
CA ARG A 200 16.68 28.07 27.45
C ARG A 200 18.10 27.97 27.99
#